data_AF-A0A2I3RL06-F1
#
_entry.id   AF-A0A2I3RL06-F1
#
_cell.length_a   1.000
_cell.length_b   1.000
_cell.length_c   1.000
_cell.angle_alpha   90.00
_cell.angle_beta   90.00
_cell.angle_gamma   90.00
#
_symmetry.space_group_name_H-M   'P 1'
#
loop_
_entity.id
_entity.type
_entity.pdbx_description
1 polymer ?
#
loop_
_entity_poly.entity_id
_entity_poly.type
_entity_poly.pdbx_seq_one_letter_code
_entity_poly.pdbx_strand_id
1 'polypeptide(L)'
;GRIHVPGKGLSRSALLYHHSVPTWLKLTSDNVKEQIYKLTKKGLTPPQIVRFVTGIRILKSKGLASDLPEDLYHLIKKAVAVQKHLERSRKDKDAKFLLILIESRIHRLARYYKTKRVLPPSWKYEPSTEAALVSVK
;
A
#
# COMPACT_ATOMS: atom_id res chain seq x y z
N GLY A 1 16.31 -12.53 0.81
CA GLY A 1 16.03 -12.67 -0.63
C GLY A 1 14.69 -12.06 -0.96
N ARG A 2 14.32 -11.98 -2.24
CA ARG A 2 12.96 -11.58 -2.64
C ARG A 2 11.99 -12.73 -2.37
N ILE A 3 10.72 -12.41 -2.14
CA ILE A 3 9.72 -13.39 -1.65
C ILE A 3 9.33 -14.42 -2.72
N HIS A 4 9.08 -13.99 -3.95
CA HIS A 4 8.64 -14.85 -5.07
C HIS A 4 9.63 -14.85 -6.25
N VAL A 5 10.84 -14.31 -6.06
CA VAL A 5 11.83 -14.14 -7.14
C VAL A 5 13.20 -14.58 -6.60
N PRO A 6 14.04 -15.29 -7.39
CA PRO A 6 15.35 -15.77 -6.93
C PRO A 6 16.39 -14.66 -6.69
N GLY A 7 16.05 -13.39 -6.91
CA GLY A 7 16.96 -12.25 -6.75
C GLY A 7 17.41 -12.02 -5.30
N LYS A 8 18.70 -11.68 -5.14
CA LYS A 8 19.35 -11.40 -3.85
C LYS A 8 19.74 -9.91 -3.64
N GLY A 9 19.24 -9.00 -4.47
CA GLY A 9 19.60 -7.58 -4.41
C GLY A 9 19.34 -6.92 -3.04
N LEU A 10 20.29 -6.10 -2.59
CA LEU A 10 20.30 -5.39 -1.31
C LEU A 10 20.26 -3.88 -1.53
N SER A 11 19.08 -3.36 -1.86
CA SER A 11 18.86 -1.91 -2.01
C SER A 11 17.74 -1.48 -1.06
N ARG A 12 18.09 -0.70 -0.04
CA ARG A 12 17.17 -0.15 0.97
C ARG A 12 17.71 1.19 1.47
N SER A 13 16.83 2.07 1.94
CA SER A 13 17.25 3.30 2.59
C SER A 13 18.04 3.00 3.87
N ALA A 14 19.17 3.67 4.06
CA ALA A 14 19.87 3.72 5.34
C ALA A 14 19.36 4.93 6.12
N LEU A 15 18.72 4.68 7.26
CA LEU A 15 18.30 5.76 8.16
C LEU A 15 19.53 6.38 8.83
N LEU A 16 19.49 7.69 9.06
CA LEU A 16 20.50 8.36 9.86
C LEU A 16 20.50 7.82 11.28
N TYR A 17 21.68 7.76 11.90
CA TYR A 17 21.81 7.38 13.31
C TYR A 17 21.10 8.36 14.24
N HIS A 18 21.16 9.65 13.92
CA HIS A 18 20.55 10.70 14.72
C HIS A 18 19.07 10.91 14.36
N HIS A 19 18.20 10.84 15.36
CA HIS A 19 16.75 10.98 15.19
C HIS A 19 16.21 12.37 15.58
N SER A 20 17.07 13.31 16.00
CA SER A 20 16.61 14.67 16.31
C SER A 20 16.23 15.43 15.04
N VAL A 21 15.32 16.38 15.21
CA VAL A 21 15.05 17.36 14.16
C VAL A 21 16.29 18.26 14.01
N PRO A 22 16.74 18.56 12.78
CA PRO A 22 17.83 19.49 12.55
C PRO A 22 17.46 20.91 12.98
N THR A 23 18.39 21.66 13.60
CA THR A 23 18.15 23.00 14.16
C THR A 23 17.73 24.04 13.12
N TRP A 24 18.12 23.86 11.85
CA TRP A 24 17.73 24.75 10.75
C TRP A 24 16.28 24.55 10.29
N LEU A 25 15.61 23.45 10.69
CA LEU A 25 14.23 23.20 10.34
C LEU A 25 13.29 23.97 11.29
N LYS A 26 12.78 25.11 10.83
CA LYS A 26 11.87 25.98 11.59
C LYS A 26 10.39 25.52 11.59
N LEU A 27 10.11 24.33 11.06
CA LEU A 27 8.74 23.82 11.00
C LEU A 27 8.31 23.23 12.34
N THR A 28 7.18 23.72 12.86
CA THR A 28 6.53 23.14 14.04
C THR A 28 5.78 21.87 13.68
N SER A 29 5.53 21.03 14.68
CA SER A 29 4.83 19.74 14.46
C SER A 29 3.42 19.92 13.90
N ASP A 30 2.74 21.01 14.25
CA ASP A 30 1.36 21.26 13.81
C ASP A 30 1.29 21.72 12.36
N ASN A 31 2.24 22.55 11.92
CA ASN A 31 2.37 22.93 10.50
C ASN A 31 2.60 21.69 9.62
N VAL A 32 3.40 20.73 10.10
CA VAL A 32 3.62 19.47 9.38
C VAL A 32 2.34 18.64 9.29
N LYS A 33 1.56 18.54 10.37
CA LYS A 33 0.27 17.84 10.36
C LYS A 33 -0.71 18.48 9.37
N GLU A 34 -0.81 19.81 9.37
CA GLU A 34 -1.67 20.55 8.44
C GLU A 34 -1.31 20.30 6.98
N GLN A 35 -0.02 20.33 6.65
CA GLN A 35 0.46 20.00 5.31
C GLN A 35 0.09 18.57 4.91
N ILE A 36 0.28 17.59 5.81
CA ILE A 36 -0.11 16.20 5.58
C ILE A 36 -1.62 16.12 5.27
N TYR A 37 -2.47 16.77 6.07
CA TYR A 37 -3.91 16.75 5.84
C TYR A 37 -4.31 17.40 4.51
N LYS A 38 -3.67 18.51 4.14
CA LYS A 38 -3.91 19.18 2.86
C LYS A 38 -3.54 18.29 1.68
N LEU A 39 -2.41 17.57 1.77
CA LEU A 39 -1.95 16.66 0.72
C LEU A 39 -2.82 15.40 0.62
N THR A 40 -3.26 14.85 1.75
CA THR A 40 -4.18 13.70 1.74
C THR A 40 -5.55 14.05 1.18
N LYS A 41 -6.08 15.25 1.47
CA LYS A 41 -7.31 15.74 0.83
C LYS A 41 -7.19 15.89 -0.69
N LYS A 42 -5.98 16.04 -1.23
CA LYS A 42 -5.70 16.03 -2.68
C LYS A 42 -5.62 14.60 -3.26
N GLY A 43 -5.81 13.56 -2.47
CA GLY A 43 -5.77 12.16 -2.90
C GLY A 43 -4.37 11.53 -2.91
N LEU A 44 -3.35 12.21 -2.36
CA LEU A 44 -2.00 11.64 -2.27
C LEU A 44 -1.92 10.57 -1.19
N THR A 45 -1.17 9.50 -1.47
CA THR A 45 -1.04 8.36 -0.56
C THR A 45 0.04 8.62 0.50
N PRO A 46 -0.07 8.05 1.71
CA PRO A 46 0.88 8.31 2.80
C PRO A 46 2.37 8.13 2.44
N PRO A 47 2.77 7.11 1.66
CA PRO A 47 4.17 6.94 1.22
C PRO A 47 4.68 8.04 0.28
N GLN A 48 3.77 8.68 -0.47
CA GLN A 48 4.12 9.81 -1.35
C GLN A 48 4.32 11.11 -0.56
N ILE A 49 3.57 11.26 0.54
CA ILE A 49 3.57 12.48 1.37
C ILE A 49 4.73 12.46 2.37
N VAL A 50 4.95 11.32 3.06
CA VAL A 50 5.89 11.23 4.17
C VAL A 50 6.75 9.98 4.01
N ARG A 51 8.08 10.15 4.07
CA ARG A 51 9.05 9.05 4.02
C ARG A 51 9.01 8.12 5.25
N PHE A 52 8.35 8.55 6.33
CA PHE A 52 8.33 7.86 7.61
C PHE A 52 6.95 7.25 7.92
N VAL A 53 6.98 6.13 8.65
CA VAL A 53 5.81 5.37 9.13
C VAL A 53 4.81 6.23 9.94
N THR A 54 5.27 7.36 10.46
CA THR A 54 4.49 8.34 11.22
C THR A 54 3.32 8.93 10.45
N GLY A 55 3.40 9.03 9.12
CA GLY A 55 2.31 9.59 8.29
C GLY A 55 0.99 8.83 8.44
N ILE A 56 1.02 7.50 8.56
CA ILE A 56 -0.19 6.67 8.69
C ILE A 56 -0.85 6.87 10.07
N ARG A 57 -0.04 7.04 11.13
CA ARG A 57 -0.56 7.28 12.49
C ARG A 57 -1.27 8.62 12.61
N ILE A 58 -0.68 9.66 12.01
CA ILE A 58 -1.25 11.03 11.98
C ILE A 58 -2.58 11.06 11.22
N LEU A 59 -2.70 10.29 10.13
CA LEU A 59 -3.95 10.22 9.38
C LEU A 59 -5.05 9.46 10.11
N LYS A 60 -4.70 8.39 10.83
CA LYS A 60 -5.65 7.66 11.69
C LYS A 60 -6.20 8.53 12.80
N SER A 61 -5.37 9.36 13.45
CA SER A 61 -5.85 10.26 14.51
C SER A 61 -6.87 11.30 14.04
N LYS A 62 -6.87 11.64 12.75
CA LYS A 62 -7.84 12.58 12.16
C LYS A 62 -9.01 11.88 11.44
N GLY A 63 -9.03 10.54 11.40
CA GLY A 63 -10.06 9.79 10.67
C GLY A 63 -9.99 9.92 9.14
N LEU A 64 -8.87 10.41 8.58
CA LEU A 64 -8.65 10.53 7.13
C LEU A 64 -7.93 9.31 6.54
N ALA A 65 -7.78 8.24 7.32
CA ALA A 65 -7.15 7.02 6.88
C ALA A 65 -8.08 6.26 5.93
N SER A 66 -7.51 5.63 4.91
CA SER A 66 -8.27 4.72 4.04
C SER A 66 -8.65 3.45 4.79
N ASP A 67 -9.85 2.94 4.53
CA ASP A 67 -10.37 1.70 5.14
C ASP A 67 -9.55 0.47 4.75
N LEU A 68 -9.08 0.43 3.50
CA LEU A 68 -8.16 -0.59 3.01
C LEU A 68 -6.71 -0.16 3.23
N PRO A 69 -5.85 -1.06 3.76
CA PRO A 69 -4.41 -0.84 3.80
C PRO A 69 -3.84 -0.57 2.40
N GLU A 70 -2.97 0.43 2.30
CA GLU A 70 -2.42 0.92 1.03
C GLU A 70 -1.64 -0.16 0.24
N ASP A 71 -0.91 -1.02 0.93
CA ASP A 71 -0.17 -2.14 0.36
C ASP A 71 -1.10 -3.20 -0.26
N LEU A 72 -2.22 -3.48 0.41
CA LEU A 72 -3.26 -4.37 -0.10
C LEU A 72 -3.93 -3.75 -1.33
N TYR A 73 -4.31 -2.48 -1.26
CA TYR A 73 -4.90 -1.73 -2.37
C TYR A 73 -4.04 -1.76 -3.64
N HIS A 74 -2.73 -1.52 -3.53
CA HIS A 74 -1.83 -1.54 -4.69
C HIS A 74 -1.62 -2.93 -5.30
N LEU A 75 -1.65 -4.00 -4.49
CA LEU A 75 -1.58 -5.36 -5.01
C LEU A 75 -2.85 -5.74 -5.75
N ILE A 76 -4.01 -5.38 -5.20
CA ILE A 76 -5.31 -5.56 -5.82
C ILE A 76 -5.38 -4.81 -7.15
N LYS A 77 -5.00 -3.52 -7.16
CA LYS A 77 -4.92 -2.71 -8.39
C LYS A 77 -4.04 -3.36 -9.47
N LYS A 78 -2.92 -3.97 -9.07
CA LYS A 78 -2.04 -4.70 -9.99
C LYS A 78 -2.69 -5.99 -10.49
N ALA A 79 -3.35 -6.75 -9.63
CA ALA A 79 -4.06 -7.97 -10.00
C ALA A 79 -5.16 -7.69 -11.04
N VAL A 80 -5.99 -6.66 -10.80
CA VAL A 80 -7.05 -6.21 -11.72
C VAL A 80 -6.46 -5.81 -13.09
N ALA A 81 -5.33 -5.09 -13.10
CA ALA A 81 -4.67 -4.71 -14.35
C ALA A 81 -4.17 -5.94 -15.15
N VAL A 82 -3.58 -6.93 -14.47
CA VAL A 82 -3.11 -8.18 -15.11
C VAL A 82 -4.29 -9.02 -15.60
N GLN A 83 -5.39 -9.07 -14.84
CA GLN A 83 -6.61 -9.77 -15.24
C GLN A 83 -7.22 -9.17 -16.51
N LYS A 84 -7.34 -7.84 -16.58
CA LYS A 84 -7.81 -7.12 -17.77
C LYS A 84 -6.91 -7.34 -18.99
N HIS A 85 -5.60 -7.48 -18.78
CA HIS A 85 -4.66 -7.87 -19.85
C HIS A 85 -4.94 -9.30 -20.33
N LEU A 86 -5.12 -10.25 -19.41
CA LEU A 86 -5.39 -11.66 -19.72
C LEU A 86 -6.73 -11.91 -20.41
N GLU A 87 -7.74 -11.06 -20.20
CA GLU A 87 -9.01 -11.12 -20.94
C GLU A 87 -8.81 -11.00 -22.44
N ARG A 88 -7.88 -10.14 -22.87
CA ARG A 88 -7.49 -9.93 -24.27
C ARG A 88 -6.44 -10.94 -24.71
N SER A 89 -5.48 -11.23 -23.83
CA SER A 89 -4.30 -12.06 -24.10
C SER A 89 -4.39 -13.42 -23.41
N ARG A 90 -5.43 -14.22 -23.72
CA ARG A 90 -5.73 -15.49 -23.01
C ARG A 90 -4.61 -16.54 -23.07
N LYS A 91 -3.73 -16.46 -24.06
CA LYS A 91 -2.61 -17.39 -24.30
C LYS A 91 -1.34 -17.02 -23.53
N ASP A 92 -1.29 -15.86 -22.89
CA ASP A 92 -0.14 -15.39 -22.13
C ASP A 92 -0.01 -16.21 -20.82
N LYS A 93 0.90 -17.19 -20.83
CA LYS A 93 1.15 -18.08 -19.69
C LYS A 93 1.97 -17.41 -18.60
N ASP A 94 2.83 -16.46 -18.96
CA ASP A 94 3.68 -15.74 -18.01
C ASP A 94 2.84 -14.79 -17.17
N ALA A 95 1.94 -14.00 -17.79
CA ALA A 95 1.01 -13.15 -17.07
C ALA A 95 0.09 -13.95 -16.12
N LYS A 96 -0.34 -15.16 -16.51
CA LYS A 96 -1.08 -16.08 -15.61
C LYS A 96 -0.25 -16.49 -14.39
N PHE A 97 1.01 -16.85 -14.60
CA PHE A 97 1.92 -17.19 -13.52
C PHE A 97 2.13 -16.00 -12.56
N LEU A 98 2.38 -14.80 -13.12
CA LEU A 98 2.52 -13.58 -12.33
C LEU A 98 1.26 -13.22 -11.55
N LEU A 99 0.06 -13.44 -12.12
CA LEU A 99 -1.21 -13.25 -11.42
C LEU A 99 -1.30 -14.13 -10.16
N ILE A 100 -0.99 -15.42 -10.28
CA ILE A 100 -0.97 -16.37 -9.15
C ILE A 100 -0.03 -15.89 -8.04
N LEU A 101 1.14 -15.35 -8.41
CA LEU A 101 2.09 -14.80 -7.45
C LEU A 101 1.56 -13.55 -6.75
N ILE A 102 0.83 -12.68 -7.45
CA ILE A 102 0.22 -11.48 -6.88
C ILE A 102 -0.91 -11.87 -5.91
N GLU A 103 -1.82 -12.75 -6.32
CA GLU A 103 -2.93 -13.24 -5.49
C GLU A 103 -2.42 -13.94 -4.22
N SER A 104 -1.36 -14.74 -4.35
CA SER A 104 -0.69 -15.37 -3.21
C SER A 104 -0.15 -14.34 -2.20
N ARG A 105 0.33 -13.17 -2.65
CA ARG A 105 0.75 -12.07 -1.76
C ARG A 105 -0.45 -11.41 -1.10
N ILE A 106 -1.54 -11.21 -1.83
CA ILE A 106 -2.78 -10.62 -1.30
C ILE A 106 -3.32 -11.49 -0.18
N HIS A 107 -3.48 -12.80 -0.39
CA HIS A 107 -3.95 -13.73 0.65
C HIS A 107 -3.05 -13.77 1.88
N ARG A 108 -1.71 -13.67 1.71
CA ARG A 108 -0.78 -13.57 2.83
C ARG A 108 -0.95 -12.29 3.64
N LEU A 109 -1.08 -11.13 2.97
CA LEU A 109 -1.29 -9.86 3.66
C LEU A 109 -2.68 -9.76 4.31
N ALA A 110 -3.71 -10.24 3.63
CA ALA A 110 -5.06 -10.29 4.17
C ALA A 110 -5.11 -11.09 5.49
N ARG A 111 -4.45 -12.26 5.54
CA ARG A 111 -4.31 -13.03 6.79
C ARG A 111 -3.63 -12.22 7.90
N TYR A 112 -2.51 -11.55 7.60
CA TYR A 112 -1.82 -10.70 8.56
C TYR A 112 -2.71 -9.59 9.12
N TYR A 113 -3.44 -8.88 8.25
CA TYR A 113 -4.31 -7.77 8.66
C TYR A 113 -5.56 -8.22 9.42
N LYS A 114 -6.08 -9.43 9.14
CA LYS A 114 -7.12 -10.07 9.96
C LYS A 114 -6.62 -10.36 11.37
N THR A 115 -5.43 -10.95 11.51
CA THR A 115 -4.82 -11.20 12.83
C THR A 115 -4.60 -9.90 13.61
N LYS A 116 -4.21 -8.82 12.93
CA LYS A 116 -4.03 -7.49 13.52
C LYS A 116 -5.34 -6.70 13.72
N ARG A 117 -6.50 -7.29 13.41
CA ARG A 117 -7.84 -6.67 13.50
C ARG A 117 -7.96 -5.34 12.74
N VAL A 118 -7.15 -5.18 11.68
CA VAL A 118 -7.25 -4.03 10.77
C VAL A 118 -8.35 -4.26 9.74
N LEU A 119 -8.52 -5.52 9.33
CA LEU A 119 -9.60 -5.94 8.44
C LEU A 119 -10.63 -6.79 9.19
N PRO A 120 -11.91 -6.74 8.77
CA PRO A 120 -12.93 -7.61 9.35
C PRO A 120 -12.61 -9.09 9.07
N PRO A 121 -12.92 -10.02 9.99
CA PRO A 121 -12.66 -11.45 9.80
C PRO A 121 -13.31 -12.03 8.54
N SER A 122 -14.49 -11.51 8.18
CA SER A 122 -15.27 -11.86 6.98
C SER A 122 -14.69 -11.34 5.66
N TRP A 123 -13.66 -10.48 5.69
CA TRP A 123 -13.08 -9.91 4.49
C TRP A 123 -12.52 -11.00 3.55
N LYS A 124 -12.88 -10.99 2.27
CA LYS A 124 -12.36 -11.92 1.27
C LYS A 124 -11.94 -11.18 0.01
N TYR A 125 -10.88 -11.66 -0.60
CA TYR A 125 -10.43 -11.22 -1.92
C TYR A 125 -11.30 -11.92 -2.97
N GLU A 126 -12.08 -11.16 -3.73
CA GLU A 126 -12.91 -11.67 -4.82
C GLU A 126 -12.65 -10.83 -6.08
N PRO A 127 -12.08 -11.42 -7.16
CA PRO A 127 -11.64 -10.66 -8.34
C PRO A 127 -12.74 -9.77 -8.96
N SER A 128 -13.99 -10.22 -8.93
CA SER A 128 -15.15 -9.49 -9.46
C SER A 128 -15.54 -8.26 -8.63
N THR A 129 -15.40 -8.34 -7.31
CA THR A 129 -15.79 -7.25 -6.38
C THR A 129 -14.73 -6.15 -6.35
N GLU A 130 -13.47 -6.52 -6.64
CA GLU A 130 -12.33 -5.62 -6.49
C GLU A 130 -12.11 -4.64 -7.64
N ALA A 131 -12.57 -4.97 -8.85
CA ALA A 131 -12.61 -4.00 -9.95
C ALA A 131 -13.44 -2.75 -9.58
N ALA A 132 -14.50 -2.94 -8.79
CA ALA A 132 -15.31 -1.85 -8.25
C ALA A 132 -14.57 -1.08 -7.15
N LEU A 133 -13.89 -1.77 -6.23
CA LEU A 133 -13.14 -1.12 -5.13
C LEU A 133 -11.97 -0.25 -5.62
N VAL A 134 -11.32 -0.63 -6.73
CA VAL A 134 -10.19 0.13 -7.30
C VAL A 134 -10.63 1.33 -8.13
N SER A 135 -11.84 1.30 -8.71
CA SER A 135 -12.35 2.40 -9.55
C SER A 135 -12.92 3.58 -8.77
N VAL A 136 -13.15 3.43 -7.46
CA VAL A 136 -13.85 4.42 -6.61
C VAL A 136 -12.89 5.47 -6.00
N LYS A 137 -11.59 5.43 -6.33
CA LYS A 137 -10.58 6.37 -5.81
C LYS A 137 -9.91 7.20 -6.90
#